data_AF-T2MDE3-F1
#
_entry.id   AF-T2MDE3-F1
#
_cell.length_a   1.000
_cell.length_b   1.000
_cell.length_c   1.000
_cell.angle_alpha   90.00
_cell.angle_beta   90.00
_cell.angle_gamma   90.00
#
_symmetry.space_group_name_H-M   'P 1'
#
loop_
_entity.id
_entity.type
_entity.pdbx_description
1 polymer ?
#
loop_
_entity_poly.entity_id
_entity_poly.type
_entity_poly.pdbx_seq_one_letter_code
_entity_poly.pdbx_strand_id
1 'polypeptide(L)'
;MSGSCEGPESMYVKLISSDGYEFIIKREHALTSGTIKAMLSGPALFEENDTNEVQFREIPSHILEKICTYFAYKVRYTNSSTEIPEFPIQPDIALELLMAANFLDC
;
A
#
# COMPACT_ATOMS: atom_id res chain seq x y z
N MET A 1 -6.70 1.85 22.02
CA MET A 1 -6.78 2.99 21.08
C MET A 1 -7.39 2.43 19.81
N SER A 2 -8.62 2.83 19.48
CA SER A 2 -9.32 2.39 18.27
C SER A 2 -8.52 2.83 17.04
N GLY A 3 -7.96 1.86 16.31
CA GLY A 3 -7.35 2.12 15.01
C GLY A 3 -8.44 2.47 14.01
N SER A 4 -8.84 3.74 13.97
CA SER A 4 -9.74 4.24 12.93
C SER A 4 -8.95 4.40 11.62
N CYS A 5 -9.67 4.44 10.49
CA CYS A 5 -9.17 4.86 9.18
C CYS A 5 -9.51 6.33 8.89
N GLU A 6 -10.00 7.07 9.89
CA GLU A 6 -10.56 8.41 9.73
C GLU A 6 -9.55 9.49 10.15
N GLY A 7 -9.54 10.58 9.38
CA GLY A 7 -8.81 11.80 9.70
C GLY A 7 -7.31 11.76 9.34
N PRO A 8 -6.67 12.93 9.26
CA PRO A 8 -5.32 13.08 8.70
C PRO A 8 -4.21 12.42 9.52
N GLU A 9 -4.48 11.91 10.73
CA GLU A 9 -3.52 11.21 11.60
C GLU A 9 -3.89 9.74 11.85
N SER A 10 -4.74 9.17 10.99
CA SER A 10 -5.13 7.77 11.08
C SER A 10 -3.91 6.84 11.05
N MET A 11 -3.92 5.84 11.96
CA MET A 11 -2.91 4.79 12.02
C MET A 11 -3.01 3.82 10.84
N TYR A 12 -4.18 3.76 10.19
CA TYR A 12 -4.47 2.83 9.09
C TYR A 12 -4.92 3.58 7.84
N VAL A 13 -4.69 2.96 6.69
CA VAL A 13 -5.22 3.40 5.40
C VAL A 13 -5.93 2.24 4.74
N LYS A 14 -6.93 2.53 3.93
CA LYS A 14 -7.64 1.54 3.12
C LYS A 14 -7.16 1.65 1.68
N LEU A 15 -6.63 0.56 1.14
CA LEU A 15 -6.30 0.43 -0.27
C LEU A 15 -7.38 -0.42 -0.94
N ILE A 16 -8.00 0.08 -2.01
CA ILE A 16 -9.12 -0.57 -2.69
C ILE A 16 -8.65 -0.99 -4.08
N SER A 17 -8.73 -2.29 -4.39
CA SER A 17 -8.35 -2.83 -5.69
C SER A 17 -9.40 -2.57 -6.77
N SER A 18 -9.06 -2.83 -8.03
CA SER A 18 -9.94 -2.61 -9.20
C SER A 18 -11.19 -3.49 -9.18
N ASP A 19 -11.11 -4.66 -8.54
CA ASP A 19 -12.20 -5.60 -8.28
C ASP A 19 -12.92 -5.35 -6.94
N GLY A 20 -12.64 -4.22 -6.28
CA GLY A 20 -13.38 -3.73 -5.12
C GLY A 20 -12.97 -4.33 -3.78
N TYR A 21 -11.87 -5.09 -3.71
CA TYR A 21 -11.39 -5.66 -2.46
C TYR A 21 -10.69 -4.59 -1.61
N GLU A 22 -10.99 -4.55 -0.32
CA GLU A 22 -10.45 -3.56 0.60
C GLU A 22 -9.32 -4.15 1.45
N PHE A 23 -8.16 -3.49 1.42
CA PHE A 23 -6.98 -3.83 2.22
C PHE A 23 -6.73 -2.73 3.25
N ILE A 24 -6.95 -3.05 4.53
CA ILE A 24 -6.66 -2.12 5.63
C ILE A 24 -5.25 -2.41 6.13
N ILE A 25 -4.32 -1.49 5.88
CA ILE A 25 -2.91 -1.61 6.28
C ILE A 25 -2.48 -0.45 7.15
N LYS A 26 -1.43 -0.63 7.93
CA LYS A 26 -0.85 0.48 8.70
C LYS A 26 -0.35 1.55 7.74
N ARG A 27 -0.61 2.82 8.08
CA ARG A 27 -0.14 3.97 7.32
C ARG A 27 1.37 3.91 7.09
N GLU A 28 2.15 3.59 8.14
CA GLU A 28 3.61 3.49 8.04
C GLU A 28 4.09 2.48 6.97
N HIS A 29 3.28 1.44 6.68
CA HIS A 29 3.58 0.46 5.63
C HIS A 29 3.24 1.04 4.24
N ALA A 30 2.06 1.65 4.12
CA ALA A 30 1.61 2.27 2.87
C ALA A 30 2.56 3.36 2.36
N LEU A 31 3.21 4.09 3.28
CA LEU A 31 4.21 5.12 2.97
C LEU A 31 5.53 4.58 2.39
N THR A 32 5.66 3.26 2.23
CA THR A 32 6.73 2.65 1.42
C THR A 32 6.61 3.06 -0.05
N SER A 33 5.38 3.32 -0.54
CA SER A 33 5.12 3.79 -1.89
C SER A 33 5.16 5.32 -1.98
N GLY A 34 5.98 5.83 -2.90
CA GLY A 34 6.03 7.26 -3.21
C GLY A 34 4.69 7.79 -3.74
N THR A 35 4.03 7.02 -4.60
CA THR A 35 2.72 7.35 -5.18
C THR A 35 1.62 7.41 -4.12
N ILE A 36 1.49 6.40 -3.26
CA ILE A 36 0.50 6.42 -2.16
C ILE A 36 0.78 7.57 -1.20
N LYS A 37 2.05 7.83 -0.86
CA LYS A 37 2.42 8.97 -0.03
C LYS A 37 1.96 10.30 -0.64
N ALA A 38 2.16 10.50 -1.94
CA ALA A 38 1.71 11.70 -2.63
C ALA A 38 0.18 11.82 -2.65
N MET A 39 -0.53 10.71 -2.87
CA MET A 39 -2.00 10.68 -2.82
C MET A 39 -2.54 11.03 -1.44
N LEU A 40 -1.90 10.52 -0.37
CA LEU A 40 -2.26 10.78 1.03
C LEU A 40 -1.78 12.16 1.56
N SER A 41 -0.98 12.90 0.79
CA SER A 41 -0.43 14.21 1.19
C SER A 41 -0.84 15.36 0.24
N GLY A 42 -1.61 15.06 -0.81
CA GLY A 42 -1.95 16.01 -1.87
C GLY A 42 -3.00 17.06 -1.46
N PRO A 43 -3.00 18.24 -2.11
CA PRO A 43 -3.91 19.34 -1.77
C PRO A 43 -5.41 19.00 -1.97
N ALA A 44 -5.72 17.99 -2.79
CA ALA A 44 -7.08 17.49 -3.01
C ALA A 44 -7.73 16.83 -1.77
N LEU A 45 -6.93 16.50 -0.74
CA LEU A 45 -7.44 16.00 0.54
C LEU A 45 -8.09 17.07 1.40
N PHE A 46 -7.81 18.36 1.14
CA PHE A 46 -8.34 19.44 1.96
C PHE A 46 -9.76 19.85 1.59
N GLU A 47 -10.27 19.44 0.43
CA GLU A 47 -11.55 19.92 -0.06
C GLU A 47 -12.69 18.90 0.04
N GLU A 48 -12.46 17.58 0.01
CA GLU A 48 -13.62 16.65 -0.08
C GLU A 48 -13.61 15.34 0.72
N ASN A 49 -12.53 14.85 1.36
CA ASN A 49 -12.63 13.59 2.12
C ASN A 49 -11.61 13.43 3.26
N ASP A 50 -12.12 13.37 4.50
CA ASP A 50 -11.42 12.89 5.72
C ASP A 50 -11.05 11.39 5.67
N THR A 51 -11.21 10.73 4.53
CA THR A 51 -11.11 9.28 4.40
C THR A 51 -9.71 8.90 3.92
N ASN A 52 -8.98 8.12 4.72
CA ASN A 52 -7.63 7.62 4.39
C ASN A 52 -7.71 6.45 3.41
N GLU A 53 -8.35 6.68 2.28
CA GLU A 53 -8.68 5.65 1.29
C GLU A 53 -8.02 5.97 -0.05
N VAL A 54 -7.44 4.94 -0.68
CA VAL A 54 -6.84 5.04 -2.02
C VAL A 54 -7.44 3.95 -2.88
N GLN A 55 -8.07 4.36 -3.99
CA GLN A 55 -8.68 3.43 -4.94
C GLN A 55 -7.82 3.26 -6.19
N PHE A 56 -7.48 2.01 -6.50
CA PHE A 56 -6.73 1.64 -7.69
C PHE A 56 -7.68 1.09 -8.76
N ARG A 57 -7.83 1.80 -9.87
CA ARG A 57 -8.71 1.37 -10.97
C ARG A 57 -8.12 0.25 -11.83
N GLU A 58 -6.80 0.08 -11.80
CA GLU A 58 -6.08 -0.82 -12.70
C GLU A 58 -5.34 -1.96 -11.97
N ILE A 59 -5.26 -1.92 -10.64
CA ILE A 59 -4.54 -2.94 -9.85
C ILE A 59 -5.55 -3.91 -9.22
N PRO A 60 -5.61 -5.18 -9.65
CA PRO A 60 -6.52 -6.17 -9.08
C PRO A 60 -6.06 -6.67 -7.71
N SER A 61 -6.98 -7.31 -6.97
CA SER A 61 -6.76 -7.75 -5.59
C SER A 61 -5.55 -8.67 -5.42
N HIS A 62 -5.31 -9.64 -6.31
CA HIS A 62 -4.18 -10.58 -6.18
C HIS A 62 -2.81 -9.91 -6.30
N ILE A 63 -2.72 -8.78 -7.02
CA ILE A 63 -1.52 -7.96 -7.10
C ILE A 63 -1.42 -7.02 -5.90
N LEU A 64 -2.52 -6.38 -5.54
CA LEU A 64 -2.54 -5.45 -4.41
C LEU A 64 -2.23 -6.16 -3.08
N GLU A 65 -2.69 -7.40 -2.90
CA GLU A 65 -2.33 -8.26 -1.77
C GLU A 65 -0.81 -8.47 -1.69
N LYS A 66 -0.18 -8.76 -2.85
CA LYS A 66 1.26 -9.00 -2.91
C LYS A 66 2.06 -7.73 -2.58
N ILE A 67 1.60 -6.58 -3.05
CA ILE A 67 2.17 -5.26 -2.73
C ILE A 67 2.03 -4.95 -1.23
N CYS A 68 0.86 -5.18 -0.64
CA CYS A 68 0.65 -5.00 0.81
C CYS A 68 1.60 -5.89 1.63
N THR A 69 1.79 -7.14 1.18
CA THR A 69 2.75 -8.07 1.78
C THR A 69 4.17 -7.55 1.65
N TYR A 70 4.54 -7.01 0.48
CA TYR A 70 5.84 -6.37 0.26
C TYR A 70 6.07 -5.17 1.18
N PHE A 71 5.07 -4.33 1.42
CA PHE A 71 5.21 -3.20 2.35
C PHE A 71 5.56 -3.66 3.78
N ALA A 72 4.85 -4.67 4.28
CA ALA A 72 5.16 -5.26 5.59
C ALA A 72 6.56 -5.87 5.62
N TYR A 73 6.93 -6.61 4.59
CA TYR A 73 8.26 -7.19 4.42
C TYR A 73 9.35 -6.10 4.42
N LYS A 74 9.18 -5.06 3.60
CA LYS A 74 10.12 -3.95 3.46
C LYS A 74 10.33 -3.24 4.78
N VAL A 75 9.26 -2.85 5.47
CA VAL A 75 9.35 -2.21 6.80
C VAL A 75 10.03 -3.12 7.81
N ARG A 76 9.66 -4.40 7.86
CA ARG A 76 10.21 -5.37 8.83
C ARG A 76 11.71 -5.61 8.67
N TYR A 77 12.22 -5.59 7.45
CA TYR A 77 13.62 -5.95 7.15
C TYR A 77 14.51 -4.75 6.85
N THR A 78 13.96 -3.55 6.65
CA THR A 78 14.76 -2.32 6.55
C THR A 78 15.48 -2.08 7.88
N ASN A 79 16.81 -1.91 7.83
CA ASN A 79 17.69 -1.76 9.00
C ASN A 79 17.68 -2.93 10.00
N SER A 80 17.16 -4.10 9.61
CA SER A 80 17.23 -5.30 10.44
C SER A 80 18.64 -5.91 10.39
N SER A 81 19.14 -6.38 11.53
CA SER A 81 20.37 -7.17 11.62
C SER A 81 20.14 -8.68 11.44
N THR A 82 18.88 -9.10 11.29
CA THR A 82 18.52 -10.49 11.02
C THR A 82 18.78 -10.86 9.57
N GLU A 83 18.95 -12.15 9.31
CA GLU A 83 18.88 -12.67 7.94
C GLU A 83 17.56 -12.26 7.28
N ILE A 84 17.65 -11.83 6.02
CA ILE A 84 16.52 -11.35 5.22
C ILE A 84 16.02 -12.55 4.39
N PRO A 85 14.80 -13.06 4.63
CA PRO A 85 14.27 -14.17 3.87
C PRO A 85 13.95 -13.74 2.43
N GLU A 86 13.91 -14.71 1.52
CA GLU A 86 13.47 -14.45 0.15
C GLU A 86 12.00 -13.99 0.12
N PHE A 87 11.69 -13.01 -0.73
CA PHE A 87 10.31 -12.61 -1.00
C PHE A 87 9.80 -13.36 -2.23
N PRO A 88 8.99 -14.42 -2.07
CA PRO A 88 8.63 -15.29 -3.18
C PRO A 88 7.70 -14.57 -4.15
N ILE A 89 8.02 -14.54 -5.44
CA ILE A 89 7.16 -14.00 -6.50
C ILE A 89 6.80 -15.16 -7.43
N GLN A 90 5.50 -15.39 -7.64
CA GLN A 90 5.08 -16.43 -8.55
C GLN A 90 5.31 -15.96 -10.00
N PRO A 91 5.84 -16.83 -10.89
CA PRO A 91 6.18 -16.41 -12.26
C PRO A 91 5.00 -15.85 -13.08
N ASP A 92 3.80 -16.35 -12.82
CA ASP A 92 2.56 -15.95 -13.50
C ASP A 92 2.10 -14.52 -13.16
N ILE A 93 2.45 -13.99 -11.98
CA ILE A 93 2.11 -12.62 -11.58
C ILE A 93 3.25 -11.61 -11.76
N ALA A 94 4.45 -12.07 -12.13
CA ALA A 94 5.68 -11.27 -12.05
C ALA A 94 5.64 -10.00 -12.90
N LEU A 95 5.10 -10.07 -14.13
CA LEU A 95 5.02 -8.93 -15.03
C LEU A 95 4.01 -7.89 -14.52
N GLU A 96 2.85 -8.34 -14.05
CA GLU A 96 1.80 -7.48 -13.52
C GLU A 96 2.25 -6.77 -12.24
N LEU A 97 2.92 -7.52 -11.35
CA LEU A 97 3.52 -6.98 -10.14
C LEU A 97 4.61 -5.94 -10.45
N LEU A 98 5.43 -6.16 -11.48
CA LEU A 98 6.45 -5.20 -11.92
C LEU A 98 5.82 -3.88 -12.40
N MET A 99 4.75 -3.95 -13.20
CA MET A 99 4.05 -2.75 -13.69
C MET A 99 3.43 -1.97 -12.52
N ALA A 100 2.79 -2.68 -11.59
CA ALA A 100 2.20 -2.06 -10.40
C ALA A 100 3.27 -1.46 -9.47
N ALA A 101 4.39 -2.14 -9.25
CA ALA A 101 5.50 -1.62 -8.45
C ALA A 101 6.11 -0.35 -9.06
N ASN A 102 6.29 -0.32 -10.38
CA ASN A 102 6.76 0.87 -11.08
C ASN A 102 5.76 2.04 -10.96
N PHE A 103 4.45 1.78 -11.09
CA PHE A 103 3.42 2.80 -10.88
C PHE A 103 3.40 3.33 -9.43
N LEU A 104 3.61 2.45 -8.45
CA LEU A 104 3.58 2.78 -7.04
C LEU A 104 4.89 3.38 -6.51
N ASP A 105 5.96 3.39 -7.30
CA ASP A 105 7.28 3.89 -6.88
C ASP A 105 7.75 3.20 -5.58
N CYS A 106 7.89 1.86 -5.60
CA CYS A 106 8.26 1.03 -4.44
C CYS A 106 9.09 -0.22 -4.77
#